data_AF-A0A382YZC8-F1
#
_entry.id   AF-A0A382YZC8-F1
#
_cell.length_a   1.000
_cell.length_b   1.000
_cell.length_c   1.000
_cell.angle_alpha   90.00
_cell.angle_beta   90.00
_cell.angle_gamma   90.00
#
_symmetry.space_group_name_H-M   'P 1'
#
loop_
_entity.id
_entity.type
_entity.pdbx_description
1 polymer ?
#
loop_
_entity_poly.entity_id
_entity_poly.type
_entity_poly.pdbx_seq_one_letter_code
_entity_poly.pdbx_strand_id
1 'polypeptide(L)'
;DDTNDFRGSKKRNNSHSSANTTFPAHHNNISGHGAAGNVNMERRLTDVDNMLNTVSRNTTLRDHLREQLNFEVTDRTDYTIGLYLIDLVNEEGYLTENIETVAVQLGCKQTQIALVLSQLQHFDPPGVFARNLGECLKIQIRELDWLNPATEILLDNLKLLAERNFPALIKLCAISINEIKDIAEQIKTLNPKPGLTFHQELSQPLIPDVYTWRQRDGGWMAELNNSTLPNIVVNSHYHARVARMVKSKSEKHYLAEQLQ
;
A
#
# COMPACT_ATOMS: atom_id res chain seq x y z
N ASP A 1 69.10 12.59 20.95
CA ASP A 1 67.87 13.38 21.02
C ASP A 1 66.71 12.52 21.49
N ASP A 2 66.66 12.39 22.80
CA ASP A 2 65.55 11.89 23.59
C ASP A 2 64.47 12.96 23.71
N THR A 3 63.19 12.60 23.62
CA THR A 3 62.09 13.15 24.43
C THR A 3 60.91 12.16 24.32
N ASN A 4 60.74 11.23 25.28
CA ASN A 4 59.98 11.35 26.53
C ASN A 4 58.50 11.75 26.30
N ASP A 5 57.54 10.81 26.28
CA ASP A 5 56.86 10.20 27.45
C ASP A 5 55.90 11.18 28.15
N PHE A 6 54.58 10.92 28.10
CA PHE A 6 53.65 11.20 29.21
C PHE A 6 52.29 10.49 29.00
N ARG A 7 52.21 9.28 29.58
CA ARG A 7 50.96 8.71 30.10
C ARG A 7 50.40 9.61 31.20
N GLY A 8 49.09 9.82 31.22
CA GLY A 8 48.41 10.56 32.29
C GLY A 8 46.95 10.12 32.48
N SER A 9 46.76 9.00 33.17
CA SER A 9 45.47 8.57 33.71
C SER A 9 44.91 9.57 34.71
N LYS A 10 43.59 9.82 34.69
CA LYS A 10 42.87 10.26 35.91
C LYS A 10 41.49 9.62 35.98
N LYS A 11 41.36 8.76 36.99
CA LYS A 11 40.15 8.15 37.55
C LYS A 11 39.22 9.22 38.16
N ARG A 12 37.99 8.76 38.43
CA ARG A 12 36.97 9.21 39.42
C ARG A 12 35.83 10.00 38.77
N ASN A 13 34.56 9.80 39.12
CA ASN A 13 33.90 8.94 40.11
C ASN A 13 32.40 8.90 39.81
N ASN A 14 31.76 7.82 40.27
CA ASN A 14 30.34 7.62 40.58
C ASN A 14 29.52 8.86 40.97
N SER A 15 28.31 8.94 40.39
CA SER A 15 27.03 9.22 41.09
C SER A 15 25.90 9.05 40.06
N HIS A 16 25.16 7.94 40.01
CA HIS A 16 23.86 7.80 40.69
C HIS A 16 23.06 9.12 40.76
N SER A 17 22.12 9.30 39.83
CA SER A 17 20.85 9.96 40.16
C SER A 17 19.75 9.42 39.25
N SER A 18 19.01 8.43 39.76
CA SER A 18 17.65 8.17 39.33
C SER A 18 16.85 9.46 39.49
N ALA A 19 16.41 10.04 38.38
CA ALA A 19 15.40 11.09 38.40
C ALA A 19 14.06 10.43 38.71
N ASN A 20 13.81 10.28 40.01
CA ASN A 20 12.55 9.87 40.58
C ASN A 20 11.64 11.10 40.57
N THR A 21 10.85 11.29 39.52
CA THR A 21 9.86 12.36 39.46
C THR A 21 8.61 11.91 40.22
N THR A 22 8.69 12.07 41.54
CA THR A 22 7.56 11.95 42.46
C THR A 22 6.53 13.03 42.13
N PHE A 23 5.40 12.65 41.54
CA PHE A 23 4.21 13.50 41.47
C PHE A 23 3.55 13.58 42.86
N PRO A 24 3.00 14.74 43.26
CA PRO A 24 2.41 14.90 44.58
C PRO A 24 1.09 14.11 44.67
N ALA A 25 0.95 13.34 45.76
CA ALA A 25 -0.28 12.66 46.12
C ALA A 25 -1.34 13.69 46.52
N HIS A 26 -2.23 14.04 45.59
CA HIS A 26 -3.50 14.67 45.93
C HIS A 26 -4.45 13.62 46.48
N HIS A 27 -4.63 13.62 47.81
CA HIS A 27 -5.79 13.02 48.44
C HIS A 27 -7.05 13.73 47.93
N ASN A 28 -7.88 13.02 47.18
CA ASN A 28 -9.28 13.39 46.98
C ASN A 28 -10.16 12.24 47.44
N ASN A 29 -10.70 12.43 48.64
CA ASN A 29 -11.75 11.62 49.20
C ASN A 29 -13.08 12.11 48.59
N ILE A 30 -13.61 11.38 47.61
CA ILE A 30 -14.96 11.60 47.09
C ILE A 30 -15.73 10.30 47.27
N SER A 31 -16.50 10.27 48.34
CA SER A 31 -17.66 9.41 48.48
C SER A 31 -18.75 9.95 47.56
N GLY A 32 -19.16 9.19 46.55
CA GLY A 32 -20.22 9.58 45.63
C GLY A 32 -20.64 8.41 44.76
N HIS A 33 -21.83 7.88 45.02
CA HIS A 33 -22.49 6.88 44.18
C HIS A 33 -22.80 7.47 42.80
N GLY A 34 -22.51 6.75 41.71
CA GLY A 34 -23.05 7.08 40.38
C GLY A 34 -22.24 6.60 39.17
N ALA A 35 -22.81 5.65 38.42
CA ALA A 35 -22.65 5.44 36.97
C ALA A 35 -21.21 5.45 36.37
N ALA A 36 -20.44 4.39 36.60
CA ALA A 36 -19.09 4.19 36.03
C ALA A 36 -19.05 3.38 34.71
N GLY A 37 -20.10 3.41 33.88
CA GLY A 37 -20.21 2.54 32.70
C GLY A 37 -19.84 3.17 31.35
N ASN A 38 -20.04 4.48 31.16
CA ASN A 38 -20.18 5.04 29.81
C ASN A 38 -18.93 5.76 29.26
N VAL A 39 -18.01 6.20 30.13
CA VAL A 39 -16.90 7.10 29.72
C VAL A 39 -15.77 6.37 28.99
N ASN A 40 -15.72 5.03 29.04
CA ASN A 40 -14.68 4.23 28.40
C ASN A 40 -15.05 3.74 26.98
N MET A 41 -16.33 3.77 26.60
CA MET A 41 -16.83 3.27 25.31
C MET A 41 -16.65 4.31 24.20
N GLU A 42 -17.02 5.57 24.48
CA GLU A 42 -16.89 6.70 23.56
C GLU A 42 -15.44 6.91 23.13
N ARG A 43 -14.50 6.79 24.08
CA ARG A 43 -13.06 6.91 23.83
C ARG A 43 -12.52 5.81 22.90
N ARG A 44 -13.01 4.57 23.07
CA ARG A 44 -12.61 3.45 22.19
C ARG A 44 -13.17 3.59 20.78
N LEU A 45 -14.42 4.01 20.63
CA LEU A 45 -15.03 4.26 19.32
C LEU A 45 -14.28 5.37 18.58
N THR A 46 -13.92 6.46 19.27
CA THR A 46 -13.10 7.53 18.67
C THR A 46 -11.67 7.09 18.36
N ASP A 47 -11.09 6.16 19.13
CA ASP A 47 -9.75 5.62 18.85
C ASP A 47 -9.77 4.73 17.60
N VAL A 48 -10.82 3.94 17.37
CA VAL A 48 -10.98 3.16 16.11
C VAL A 48 -11.18 4.09 14.91
N ASP A 49 -11.99 5.13 15.06
CA ASP A 49 -12.30 6.07 13.99
C ASP A 49 -11.09 6.97 13.64
N ASN A 50 -10.31 7.38 14.64
CA ASN A 50 -9.03 8.05 14.44
C ASN A 50 -7.98 7.12 13.81
N MET A 51 -7.93 5.82 14.19
CA MET A 51 -7.07 4.84 13.52
C MET A 51 -7.43 4.65 12.04
N LEU A 52 -8.72 4.62 11.70
CA LEU A 52 -9.23 4.56 10.33
C LEU A 52 -8.88 5.80 9.51
N ASN A 53 -8.87 6.99 10.12
CA ASN A 53 -8.47 8.22 9.45
C ASN A 53 -6.94 8.40 9.34
N THR A 54 -6.15 7.61 10.08
CA THR A 54 -4.68 7.57 9.98
C THR A 54 -4.20 6.45 9.04
N VAL A 55 -5.04 5.99 8.11
CA VAL A 55 -4.61 5.11 7.04
C VAL A 55 -3.62 5.90 6.17
N SER A 56 -2.34 5.67 6.44
CA SER A 56 -1.22 6.11 5.63
C SER A 56 -1.57 5.88 4.16
N ARG A 57 -1.65 6.96 3.36
CA ARG A 57 -1.75 6.82 1.91
C ARG A 57 -0.48 6.13 1.45
N ASN A 58 -0.54 4.81 1.25
CA ASN A 58 0.60 4.07 0.76
C ASN A 58 0.87 4.50 -0.67
N THR A 59 2.13 4.81 -0.97
CA THR A 59 2.58 5.28 -2.28
C THR A 59 2.29 4.21 -3.32
N THR A 60 1.55 4.56 -4.38
CA THR A 60 1.26 3.64 -5.48
C THR A 60 2.49 3.47 -6.37
N LEU A 61 2.53 2.41 -7.18
CA LEU A 61 3.60 2.22 -8.19
C LEU A 61 3.75 3.46 -9.08
N ARG A 62 2.62 3.99 -9.58
CA ARG A 62 2.62 5.17 -10.46
C ARG A 62 3.18 6.40 -9.75
N ASP A 63 2.83 6.61 -8.48
CA ASP A 63 3.36 7.73 -7.70
C ASP A 63 4.87 7.59 -7.51
N HIS A 64 5.35 6.38 -7.21
CA HIS A 64 6.77 6.10 -7.07
C HIS A 64 7.57 6.35 -8.36
N LEU A 65 7.07 5.86 -9.50
CA LEU A 65 7.71 6.08 -10.80
C LEU A 65 7.69 7.56 -11.22
N ARG A 66 6.64 8.30 -10.87
CA ARG A 66 6.56 9.74 -11.12
C ARG A 66 7.57 10.52 -10.30
N GLU A 67 7.79 10.14 -9.05
CA GLU A 67 8.85 10.73 -8.22
C GLU A 67 10.22 10.49 -8.86
N GLN A 68 10.52 9.27 -9.30
CA GLN A 68 11.80 8.98 -9.98
C GLN A 68 11.94 9.76 -11.30
N LEU A 69 10.88 9.85 -12.09
CA LEU A 69 10.88 10.64 -13.33
C LEU A 69 11.26 12.10 -13.09
N ASN A 70 10.75 12.70 -12.01
CA ASN A 70 11.06 14.08 -11.64
C ASN A 70 12.55 14.29 -11.31
N PHE A 71 13.24 13.26 -10.82
CA PHE A 71 14.66 13.36 -10.48
C PHE A 71 15.57 13.04 -11.68
N GLU A 72 15.17 12.12 -12.54
CA GLU A 72 16.05 11.58 -13.59
C GLU A 72 15.94 12.30 -14.93
N VAL A 73 14.74 12.79 -15.30
CA VAL A 73 14.50 13.38 -16.62
C VAL A 73 14.34 14.90 -16.54
N THR A 74 15.30 15.62 -17.13
CA THR A 74 15.29 17.09 -17.15
C THR A 74 14.71 17.70 -18.42
N ASP A 75 14.74 16.98 -19.55
CA ASP A 75 14.16 17.49 -20.81
C ASP A 75 12.63 17.44 -20.76
N ARG A 76 11.98 18.52 -21.20
CA ARG A 76 10.51 18.65 -21.10
C ARG A 76 9.77 17.70 -22.04
N THR A 77 10.36 17.40 -23.19
CA THR A 77 9.77 16.48 -24.19
C THR A 77 9.86 15.06 -23.67
N ASP A 78 11.05 14.67 -23.21
CA ASP A 78 11.29 13.33 -22.67
C ASP A 78 10.51 13.10 -21.38
N TYR A 79 10.35 14.12 -20.53
CA TYR A 79 9.49 14.08 -19.35
C TYR A 79 8.03 13.83 -19.72
N THR A 80 7.52 14.48 -20.77
CA THR A 80 6.14 14.29 -21.23
C THR A 80 5.94 12.87 -21.79
N ILE A 81 6.91 12.36 -22.54
CA ILE A 81 6.92 10.98 -23.03
C ILE A 81 6.94 10.00 -21.84
N GLY A 82 7.80 10.24 -20.86
CA GLY A 82 7.94 9.36 -19.70
C GLY A 82 6.69 9.34 -18.82
N LEU A 83 6.05 10.48 -18.62
CA LEU A 83 4.77 10.56 -17.91
C LEU A 83 3.69 9.75 -18.63
N TYR A 84 3.63 9.84 -19.96
CA TYR A 84 2.71 9.04 -20.76
C TYR A 84 2.99 7.53 -20.64
N LEU A 85 4.25 7.14 -20.71
CA LEU A 85 4.66 5.73 -20.54
C LEU A 85 4.30 5.19 -19.16
N ILE A 86 4.45 5.98 -18.08
CA ILE A 86 4.05 5.59 -16.72
C ILE A 86 2.55 5.27 -16.65
N ASP A 87 1.71 6.07 -17.32
CA ASP A 87 0.27 5.84 -17.31
C ASP A 87 -0.12 4.55 -18.05
N LEU A 88 0.69 4.12 -19.03
CA LEU A 88 0.53 2.86 -19.78
C LEU A 88 1.04 1.61 -19.04
N VAL A 89 1.71 1.78 -17.90
CA VAL A 89 2.13 0.66 -17.06
C VAL A 89 0.92 0.11 -16.30
N ASN A 90 0.76 -1.22 -16.36
CA ASN A 90 -0.25 -1.92 -15.58
C ASN A 90 0.20 -2.16 -14.14
N GLU A 91 -0.70 -2.69 -13.31
CA GLU A 91 -0.44 -2.94 -11.89
C GLU A 91 0.65 -4.01 -11.63
N GLU A 92 0.96 -4.83 -12.64
CA GLU A 92 2.04 -5.83 -12.56
C GLU A 92 3.42 -5.23 -12.90
N GLY A 93 3.46 -4.02 -13.47
CA GLY A 93 4.69 -3.33 -13.91
C GLY A 93 5.02 -3.48 -15.41
N TYR A 94 4.12 -4.06 -16.21
CA TYR A 94 4.30 -4.25 -17.65
C TYR A 94 3.70 -3.11 -18.47
N LEU A 95 4.34 -2.79 -19.60
CA LEU A 95 3.81 -1.84 -20.58
C LEU A 95 2.67 -2.50 -21.38
N THR A 96 1.52 -1.83 -21.42
CA THR A 96 0.31 -2.36 -22.10
C THR A 96 0.27 -2.08 -23.60
N GLU A 97 0.92 -1.01 -24.05
CA GLU A 97 0.94 -0.59 -25.45
C GLU A 97 2.34 -0.69 -26.08
N ASN A 98 2.37 -0.73 -27.41
CA ASN A 98 3.60 -0.82 -28.18
C ASN A 98 4.15 0.57 -28.53
N ILE A 99 5.48 0.69 -28.65
CA ILE A 99 6.18 1.97 -28.88
C ILE A 99 5.69 2.67 -30.16
N GLU A 100 5.32 1.89 -31.17
CA GLU A 100 4.80 2.39 -32.45
C GLU A 100 3.47 3.13 -32.28
N THR A 101 2.55 2.59 -31.49
CA THR A 101 1.25 3.21 -31.18
C THR A 101 1.44 4.49 -30.38
N VAL A 102 2.31 4.42 -29.36
CA VAL A 102 2.67 5.57 -28.52
C VAL A 102 3.28 6.71 -29.35
N ALA A 103 4.12 6.38 -30.34
CA ALA A 103 4.72 7.35 -31.24
C ALA A 103 3.69 8.10 -32.08
N VAL A 104 2.67 7.40 -32.58
CA VAL A 104 1.57 8.00 -33.34
C VAL A 104 0.73 8.91 -32.45
N GLN A 105 0.39 8.47 -31.23
CA GLN A 105 -0.43 9.25 -30.29
C GLN A 105 0.26 10.54 -29.84
N LEU A 106 1.57 10.48 -29.56
CA LEU A 106 2.35 11.64 -29.12
C LEU A 106 2.90 12.49 -30.28
N GLY A 107 2.76 12.05 -31.53
CA GLY A 107 3.33 12.74 -32.69
C GLY A 107 4.87 12.82 -32.67
N CYS A 108 5.52 11.87 -32.00
CA CYS A 108 6.96 11.86 -31.77
C CYS A 108 7.68 10.78 -32.60
N LYS A 109 9.01 10.87 -32.71
CA LYS A 109 9.81 9.84 -33.37
C LYS A 109 9.91 8.60 -32.47
N GLN A 110 9.72 7.41 -33.05
CA GLN A 110 9.89 6.14 -32.34
C GLN A 110 11.26 6.01 -31.67
N THR A 111 12.31 6.53 -32.31
CA THR A 111 13.68 6.53 -31.77
C THR A 111 13.77 7.30 -30.46
N GLN A 112 13.05 8.41 -30.32
CA GLN A 112 13.07 9.20 -29.09
C GLN A 112 12.35 8.46 -27.97
N ILE A 113 11.19 7.86 -28.26
CA ILE A 113 10.45 7.08 -27.28
C ILE A 113 11.24 5.85 -26.83
N ALA A 114 11.96 5.18 -27.74
CA ALA A 114 12.82 4.05 -27.40
C ALA A 114 13.98 4.46 -26.45
N LEU A 115 14.56 5.66 -26.65
CA LEU A 115 15.59 6.19 -25.76
C LEU A 115 15.01 6.47 -24.36
N VAL A 116 13.87 7.17 -24.28
CA VAL A 116 13.20 7.44 -23.00
C VAL A 116 12.82 6.14 -22.31
N LEU A 117 12.21 5.20 -23.03
CA LEU A 117 11.87 3.88 -22.49
C LEU A 117 13.09 3.17 -21.92
N SER A 118 14.23 3.21 -22.62
CA SER A 118 15.47 2.58 -22.12
C SER A 118 15.96 3.22 -20.82
N GLN A 119 15.78 4.54 -20.64
CA GLN A 119 16.09 5.21 -19.38
C GLN A 119 15.13 4.75 -18.28
N LEU A 120 13.82 4.77 -18.55
CA LEU A 120 12.80 4.35 -17.58
C LEU A 120 12.93 2.88 -17.16
N GLN A 121 13.47 2.01 -18.00
CA GLN A 121 13.71 0.61 -17.65
C GLN A 121 14.79 0.40 -16.57
N HIS A 122 15.55 1.45 -16.21
CA HIS A 122 16.50 1.44 -15.08
C HIS A 122 15.86 1.91 -13.76
N PHE A 123 14.57 2.24 -13.77
CA PHE A 123 13.85 2.67 -12.57
C PHE A 123 13.66 1.52 -11.58
N ASP A 124 13.47 1.88 -10.30
CA ASP A 124 13.15 0.94 -9.23
C ASP A 124 11.62 0.82 -9.09
N PRO A 125 11.02 -0.38 -9.03
CA PRO A 125 11.64 -1.71 -9.00
C PRO A 125 12.17 -2.23 -10.34
N PRO A 126 13.32 -2.94 -10.38
CA PRO A 126 13.91 -3.40 -11.63
C PRO A 126 12.99 -4.34 -12.41
N GLY A 127 12.94 -4.14 -13.73
CA GLY A 127 12.06 -4.89 -14.64
C GLY A 127 10.69 -4.27 -14.86
N VAL A 128 10.43 -3.07 -14.34
CA VAL A 128 9.30 -2.22 -14.76
C VAL A 128 9.47 -1.75 -16.20
N PHE A 129 8.35 -1.40 -16.86
CA PHE A 129 8.29 -1.03 -18.29
C PHE A 129 8.75 -2.14 -19.25
N ALA A 130 8.82 -3.39 -18.79
CA ALA A 130 9.00 -4.53 -19.68
C ALA A 130 7.74 -4.75 -20.53
N ARG A 131 7.91 -5.24 -21.77
CA ARG A 131 6.79 -5.62 -22.65
C ARG A 131 6.40 -7.08 -22.51
N ASN A 132 7.32 -7.90 -21.98
CA ASN A 132 7.10 -9.32 -21.75
C ASN A 132 7.96 -9.82 -20.58
N LEU A 133 7.66 -11.03 -20.11
CA LEU A 133 8.38 -11.66 -19.00
C LEU A 133 9.87 -11.83 -19.27
N GLY A 134 10.26 -12.20 -20.50
CA GLY A 134 11.67 -12.37 -20.86
C GLY A 134 12.44 -11.05 -20.74
N GLU A 135 11.87 -9.95 -21.22
CA GLU A 135 12.44 -8.60 -21.09
C GLU A 135 12.52 -8.17 -19.63
N CYS A 136 11.48 -8.40 -18.83
CA CYS A 136 11.46 -8.10 -17.40
C CYS A 136 12.63 -8.78 -16.66
N LEU A 137 12.79 -10.09 -16.87
CA LEU A 137 13.86 -10.86 -16.27
C LEU A 137 15.24 -10.46 -16.80
N LYS A 138 15.37 -10.14 -18.09
CA LYS A 138 16.62 -9.62 -18.66
C LYS A 138 17.04 -8.30 -18.02
N ILE A 139 16.10 -7.39 -17.77
CA ILE A 139 16.37 -6.12 -17.08
C ILE A 139 16.87 -6.39 -15.67
N GLN A 140 16.18 -7.25 -14.91
CA GLN A 140 16.58 -7.60 -13.54
C GLN A 140 17.95 -8.27 -13.47
N ILE A 141 18.26 -9.16 -14.42
CA ILE A 141 19.56 -9.86 -14.47
C ILE A 141 20.68 -8.92 -14.87
N ARG A 142 20.40 -7.95 -15.76
CA ARG A 142 21.35 -6.90 -16.13
C ARG A 142 21.72 -6.05 -14.93
N GLU A 143 20.75 -5.67 -14.10
CA GLU A 143 20.99 -4.89 -12.88
C GLU A 143 21.84 -5.65 -11.85
N LEU A 144 21.77 -6.99 -11.86
CA LEU A 144 22.56 -7.87 -10.99
C LEU A 144 23.93 -8.24 -11.60
N ASP A 145 24.31 -7.67 -12.74
CA ASP A 145 25.62 -7.85 -13.40
C ASP A 145 26.02 -9.31 -13.72
N TRP A 146 25.05 -10.21 -13.96
CA TRP A 146 25.34 -11.60 -14.34
C TRP A 146 24.71 -12.03 -15.67
N LEU A 147 24.29 -11.06 -16.48
CA LEU A 147 23.77 -11.31 -17.83
C LEU A 147 24.89 -11.87 -18.73
N ASN A 148 24.74 -13.14 -19.11
CA ASN A 148 25.62 -13.86 -20.02
C ASN A 148 24.89 -14.30 -21.31
N PRO A 149 25.59 -14.56 -22.43
CA PRO A 149 24.96 -15.01 -23.67
C PRO A 149 24.08 -16.26 -23.48
N ALA A 150 24.52 -17.21 -22.66
CA ALA A 150 23.76 -18.42 -22.35
C ALA A 150 22.46 -18.11 -21.58
N THR A 151 22.51 -17.19 -20.62
CA THR A 151 21.32 -16.75 -19.88
C THR A 151 20.35 -15.98 -20.78
N GLU A 152 20.88 -15.19 -21.72
CA GLU A 152 20.05 -14.44 -22.66
C GLU A 152 19.27 -15.38 -23.59
N ILE A 153 19.96 -16.37 -24.19
CA ILE A 153 19.33 -17.39 -25.03
C ILE A 153 18.28 -18.18 -24.24
N LEU A 154 18.56 -18.50 -22.97
CA LEU A 154 17.61 -19.18 -22.11
C LEU A 154 16.34 -18.34 -21.86
N LEU A 155 16.49 -17.04 -21.61
CA LEU A 155 15.38 -16.10 -21.40
C LEU A 155 14.55 -15.85 -22.67
N ASP A 156 15.18 -15.91 -23.85
CA ASP A 156 14.45 -15.88 -25.13
C ASP A 156 13.66 -17.17 -25.39
N ASN A 157 14.05 -18.26 -24.72
CA ASN A 157 13.45 -19.59 -24.86
C ASN A 157 12.76 -20.08 -23.58
N LEU A 158 12.15 -19.17 -22.79
CA LEU A 158 11.46 -19.51 -21.53
C LEU A 158 10.38 -20.60 -21.69
N LYS A 159 9.75 -20.71 -22.86
CA LYS A 159 8.77 -21.78 -23.16
C LYS A 159 9.40 -23.17 -23.06
N LEU A 160 10.59 -23.35 -23.61
CA LEU A 160 11.32 -24.63 -23.54
C LEU A 160 11.71 -24.97 -22.10
N LEU A 161 12.03 -23.95 -21.29
CA LEU A 161 12.31 -24.11 -19.86
C LEU A 161 11.04 -24.54 -19.09
N ALA A 162 9.89 -23.94 -19.39
CA ALA A 162 8.61 -24.30 -18.81
C ALA A 162 8.19 -25.75 -19.16
N GLU A 163 8.43 -26.17 -20.40
CA GLU A 163 8.19 -27.53 -20.89
C GLU A 163 9.24 -28.56 -20.40
N ARG A 164 10.27 -28.12 -19.66
CA ARG A 164 11.41 -28.95 -19.20
C ARG A 164 12.16 -29.63 -20.34
N ASN A 165 12.20 -29.02 -21.53
CA ASN A 165 12.90 -29.55 -22.70
C ASN A 165 14.41 -29.23 -22.65
N PHE A 166 15.10 -29.86 -21.70
CA PHE A 166 16.55 -29.70 -21.53
C PHE A 166 17.38 -30.07 -22.78
N PRO A 167 17.06 -31.13 -23.55
CA PRO A 167 17.84 -31.47 -24.74
C PRO A 167 17.87 -30.36 -25.79
N ALA A 168 16.77 -29.65 -25.98
CA ALA A 168 16.72 -28.50 -26.89
C ALA A 168 17.53 -27.32 -26.35
N LEU A 169 17.41 -27.03 -25.04
CA LEU A 169 18.13 -25.94 -24.38
C LEU A 169 19.65 -26.14 -24.39
N ILE A 170 20.13 -27.37 -24.16
CA ILE A 170 21.57 -27.69 -24.23
C ILE A 170 22.13 -27.39 -25.62
N LYS A 171 21.39 -27.72 -26.68
CA LYS A 171 21.81 -27.44 -28.06
C LYS A 171 21.85 -25.95 -28.37
N LEU A 172 20.90 -25.17 -27.84
CA LEU A 172 20.80 -23.74 -28.09
C LEU A 172 21.80 -22.92 -27.28
N CYS A 173 21.91 -23.21 -25.97
CA CYS A 173 22.73 -22.43 -25.05
C CYS A 173 24.19 -22.93 -24.99
N ALA A 174 24.46 -24.13 -25.53
CA ALA A 174 25.78 -24.78 -25.50
C ALA A 174 26.38 -24.96 -24.10
N ILE A 175 25.53 -25.11 -23.08
CA ILE A 175 25.91 -25.31 -21.67
C ILE A 175 25.39 -26.66 -21.16
N SER A 176 25.99 -27.13 -20.07
CA SER A 176 25.61 -28.38 -19.43
C SER A 176 24.22 -28.32 -18.78
N ILE A 177 23.62 -29.48 -18.56
CA ILE A 177 22.30 -29.56 -17.88
C ILE A 177 22.34 -29.04 -16.45
N ASN A 178 23.49 -29.15 -15.77
CA ASN A 178 23.65 -28.65 -14.39
C ASN A 178 23.64 -27.12 -14.40
N GLU A 179 24.40 -26.49 -15.30
CA GLU A 179 24.39 -25.02 -15.44
C GLU A 179 23.00 -24.48 -15.80
N ILE A 180 22.25 -25.17 -16.68
CA ILE A 180 20.86 -24.77 -16.99
C ILE A 180 19.98 -24.81 -15.73
N LYS A 181 20.14 -25.84 -14.89
CA LYS A 181 19.38 -25.94 -13.64
C LYS A 181 19.77 -24.84 -12.66
N ASP A 182 21.06 -24.57 -12.51
CA ASP A 182 21.56 -23.52 -11.61
C ASP A 182 21.03 -22.14 -12.03
N ILE A 183 21.09 -21.82 -13.33
CA ILE A 183 20.51 -20.59 -13.89
C ILE A 183 18.99 -20.55 -13.65
N ALA A 184 18.29 -21.68 -13.86
CA ALA A 184 16.84 -21.75 -13.64
C ALA A 184 16.46 -21.57 -12.17
N GLU A 185 17.29 -21.98 -11.22
CA GLU A 185 17.07 -21.70 -9.80
C GLU A 185 17.28 -20.22 -9.49
N GLN A 186 18.29 -19.60 -10.06
CA GLN A 186 18.50 -18.14 -9.92
C GLN A 186 17.32 -17.35 -10.49
N ILE A 187 16.84 -17.70 -11.70
CA ILE A 187 15.67 -17.04 -12.31
C ILE A 187 14.43 -17.12 -11.42
N LYS A 188 14.23 -18.21 -10.65
CA LYS A 188 13.08 -18.34 -9.74
C LYS A 188 13.14 -17.40 -8.54
N THR A 189 14.32 -16.88 -8.20
CA THR A 189 14.48 -15.92 -7.10
C THR A 189 14.13 -14.49 -7.51
N LEU A 190 14.04 -14.24 -8.82
CA LEU A 190 13.67 -12.95 -9.39
C LEU A 190 12.17 -12.68 -9.25
N ASN A 191 11.77 -11.40 -9.37
CA ASN A 191 10.38 -10.99 -9.24
C ASN A 191 9.71 -10.86 -10.62
N PRO A 192 8.86 -11.81 -11.04
CA PRO A 192 8.21 -11.74 -12.36
C PRO A 192 7.14 -10.65 -12.46
N LYS A 193 6.74 -10.00 -11.36
CA LYS A 193 5.71 -8.95 -11.33
C LYS A 193 6.13 -7.84 -10.36
N PRO A 194 7.10 -6.99 -10.75
CA PRO A 194 7.69 -6.00 -9.85
C PRO A 194 6.65 -5.02 -9.30
N GLY A 195 5.60 -4.69 -10.07
CA GLY A 195 4.55 -3.76 -9.66
C GLY A 195 3.69 -4.22 -8.48
N LEU A 196 3.59 -5.54 -8.24
CA LEU A 196 2.79 -6.08 -7.14
C LEU A 196 3.33 -5.71 -5.75
N THR A 197 4.60 -5.34 -5.66
CA THR A 197 5.23 -4.87 -4.40
C THR A 197 4.54 -3.62 -3.86
N PHE A 198 3.98 -2.79 -4.74
CA PHE A 198 3.27 -1.55 -4.41
C PHE A 198 1.75 -1.74 -4.35
N HIS A 199 1.28 -2.92 -4.74
CA HIS A 199 -0.14 -3.24 -4.79
C HIS A 199 -0.58 -3.78 -3.43
N GLN A 200 -0.96 -2.88 -2.53
CA GLN A 200 -1.69 -3.25 -1.32
C GLN A 200 -3.19 -3.22 -1.62
N GLU A 201 -3.79 -4.39 -1.72
CA GLU A 201 -5.22 -4.51 -1.51
C GLU A 201 -5.51 -4.06 -0.08
N LEU A 202 -5.97 -2.82 0.07
CA LEU A 202 -6.63 -2.40 1.30
C LEU A 202 -7.85 -3.30 1.43
N SER A 203 -7.73 -4.36 2.24
CA SER A 203 -8.86 -5.17 2.66
C SER A 203 -9.85 -4.19 3.27
N GLN A 204 -10.94 -3.92 2.55
CA GLN A 204 -11.98 -3.05 3.08
C GLN A 204 -12.49 -3.72 4.35
N PRO A 205 -12.35 -3.09 5.53
CA PRO A 205 -12.83 -3.69 6.74
C PRO A 205 -14.34 -3.85 6.60
N LEU A 206 -14.80 -5.10 6.64
CA LEU A 206 -16.24 -5.38 6.66
C LEU A 206 -16.78 -4.80 7.97
N ILE A 207 -17.60 -3.76 7.87
CA ILE A 207 -18.26 -3.18 9.04
C ILE A 207 -19.37 -4.15 9.47
N PRO A 208 -19.32 -4.74 10.68
CA PRO A 208 -20.33 -5.69 11.11
C PRO A 208 -21.62 -4.97 11.52
N ASP A 209 -22.75 -5.63 11.34
CA ASP A 209 -24.05 -5.14 11.81
C ASP A 209 -24.23 -5.29 13.33
N VAL A 210 -23.49 -6.22 13.96
CA VAL A 210 -23.58 -6.54 15.39
C VAL A 210 -22.19 -6.75 15.97
N TYR A 211 -21.90 -6.09 17.10
CA TYR A 211 -20.73 -6.35 17.92
C TYR A 211 -21.08 -7.36 19.02
N THR A 212 -20.22 -8.35 19.26
CA THR A 212 -20.40 -9.33 20.34
C THR A 212 -19.16 -9.43 21.21
N TRP A 213 -19.33 -9.56 22.53
CA TRP A 213 -18.22 -9.80 23.46
C TRP A 213 -18.63 -10.68 24.63
N ARG A 214 -17.63 -11.38 25.17
CA ARG A 214 -17.81 -12.26 26.33
C ARG A 214 -17.73 -11.44 27.62
N GLN A 215 -18.72 -11.60 28.48
CA GLN A 215 -18.75 -10.98 29.80
C GLN A 215 -17.91 -11.79 30.80
N ARG A 216 -17.47 -11.16 31.89
CA ARG A 216 -16.68 -11.81 32.96
C ARG A 216 -17.42 -12.98 33.61
N ASP A 217 -18.75 -12.94 33.55
CA ASP A 217 -19.65 -13.90 34.19
C ASP A 217 -19.89 -15.13 33.31
N GLY A 218 -19.26 -15.20 32.14
CA GLY A 218 -19.38 -16.29 31.17
C GLY A 218 -20.48 -16.11 30.12
N GLY A 219 -21.34 -15.10 30.27
CA GLY A 219 -22.38 -14.72 29.30
C GLY A 219 -21.84 -13.99 28.07
N TRP A 220 -22.71 -13.80 27.06
CA TRP A 220 -22.43 -13.04 25.85
C TRP A 220 -23.28 -11.77 25.82
N MET A 221 -22.67 -10.65 25.45
CA MET A 221 -23.35 -9.40 25.16
C MET A 221 -23.30 -9.15 23.66
N ALA A 222 -24.42 -8.73 23.07
CA ALA A 222 -24.53 -8.35 21.67
C ALA A 222 -25.13 -6.94 21.57
N GLU A 223 -24.53 -6.08 20.75
CA GLU A 223 -24.98 -4.71 20.50
C GLU A 223 -25.01 -4.43 18.99
N LEU A 224 -26.08 -3.76 18.53
CA LEU A 224 -26.22 -3.38 17.13
C LEU A 224 -25.26 -2.24 16.78
N ASN A 225 -24.73 -2.26 15.56
CA ASN A 225 -23.95 -1.16 15.04
C ASN A 225 -24.87 -0.03 14.59
N ASN A 226 -25.10 0.96 15.46
CA ASN A 226 -25.96 2.09 15.13
C ASN A 226 -25.47 2.93 13.94
N SER A 227 -24.20 2.80 13.55
CA SER A 227 -23.63 3.47 12.38
C SER A 227 -24.11 2.87 11.05
N THR A 228 -24.56 1.61 11.04
CA THR A 228 -25.17 0.97 9.86
C THR A 228 -26.68 1.15 9.79
N LEU A 229 -27.31 1.65 10.88
CA LEU A 229 -28.75 1.86 10.93
C LEU A 229 -29.13 3.22 10.34
N PRO A 230 -30.20 3.29 9.52
CA PRO A 230 -30.69 4.56 9.00
C PRO A 230 -31.27 5.43 10.12
N ASN A 231 -30.77 6.67 10.23
CA ASN A 231 -31.33 7.66 11.15
C ASN A 231 -32.64 8.26 10.60
N ILE A 232 -33.77 7.80 11.12
CA ILE A 232 -35.09 8.35 10.78
C ILE A 232 -35.40 9.50 11.74
N VAL A 233 -35.48 10.72 11.18
CA VAL A 233 -35.85 11.91 11.93
C VAL A 233 -37.23 12.38 11.48
N VAL A 234 -38.19 12.37 12.41
CA VAL A 234 -39.53 12.90 12.15
C VAL A 234 -39.48 14.43 12.14
N ASN A 235 -39.92 15.05 11.05
CA ASN A 235 -40.00 16.51 10.96
C ASN A 235 -41.19 17.04 11.78
N SER A 236 -40.93 17.33 13.06
CA SER A 236 -41.91 17.82 14.03
C SER A 236 -42.53 19.17 13.63
N HIS A 237 -41.78 20.04 12.96
CA HIS A 237 -42.27 21.33 12.46
C HIS A 237 -43.30 21.18 11.34
N TYR A 238 -43.04 20.27 10.40
CA TYR A 238 -43.98 19.95 9.33
C TYR A 238 -45.27 19.36 9.92
N HIS A 239 -45.14 18.41 10.84
CA HIS A 239 -46.29 17.81 11.53
C HIS A 239 -47.13 18.87 12.26
N ALA A 240 -46.51 19.77 13.03
CA ALA A 240 -47.21 20.84 13.73
C ALA A 240 -47.93 21.83 12.80
N ARG A 241 -47.36 22.10 11.61
CA ARG A 241 -48.00 22.96 10.60
C ARG A 241 -49.21 22.29 9.98
N VAL A 242 -49.09 21.02 9.60
CA VAL A 242 -50.19 20.25 8.98
C VAL A 242 -51.31 20.01 9.99
N ALA A 243 -50.98 19.65 11.23
CA ALA A 243 -51.96 19.45 12.31
C ALA A 243 -52.83 20.69 12.60
N ARG A 244 -52.31 21.90 12.35
CA ARG A 244 -53.06 23.17 12.48
C ARG A 244 -53.96 23.48 11.29
N MET A 245 -53.66 22.97 10.10
CA MET A 245 -54.45 23.17 8.89
C MET A 245 -55.64 22.21 8.80
N VAL A 246 -55.57 21.10 9.51
CA VAL A 246 -56.54 20.01 9.47
C VAL A 246 -57.77 20.34 10.32
N LYS A 247 -58.94 20.32 9.68
CA LYS A 247 -60.22 20.70 10.31
C LYS A 247 -61.16 19.52 10.50
N SER A 248 -61.07 18.48 9.66
CA SER A 248 -61.94 17.30 9.76
C SER A 248 -61.47 16.33 10.84
N LYS A 249 -62.43 15.66 11.50
CA LYS A 249 -62.16 14.66 12.54
C LYS A 249 -61.48 13.40 11.96
N SER A 250 -61.77 13.04 10.72
CA SER A 250 -61.14 11.92 10.00
C SER A 250 -59.66 12.19 9.70
N GLU A 251 -59.35 13.40 9.26
CA GLU A 251 -57.98 13.82 8.91
C GLU A 251 -57.07 13.92 10.15
N LYS A 252 -57.60 14.34 11.30
CA LYS A 252 -56.86 14.35 12.58
C LYS A 252 -56.54 12.94 13.08
N HIS A 253 -57.45 11.99 12.85
CA HIS A 253 -57.24 10.60 13.24
C HIS A 253 -56.14 9.95 12.37
N TYR A 254 -56.19 10.19 11.06
CA TYR A 254 -55.17 9.71 10.12
C TYR A 254 -53.76 10.24 10.45
N LEU A 255 -53.61 11.53 10.76
CA LEU A 255 -52.31 12.10 11.14
C LEU A 255 -51.76 11.54 12.45
N ALA A 256 -52.61 11.20 13.41
CA ALA A 256 -52.20 10.59 14.67
C ALA A 256 -51.75 9.13 14.47
N GLU A 257 -52.38 8.41 13.55
CA GLU A 257 -52.06 7.02 13.21
C GLU A 257 -50.75 6.90 12.43
N GLN A 258 -50.45 7.84 11.52
CA GLN A 258 -49.22 7.83 10.71
C GLN A 258 -47.97 8.35 11.44
N LEU A 259 -48.11 8.86 12.67
CA LEU A 259 -47.00 9.32 13.51
C LEU A 259 -46.58 8.28 14.57
N GLN A 260 -47.40 7.24 14.79
CA GLN A 260 -47.11 6.12 15.68
C GLN A 260 -46.25 5.07 14.98
#